data_AF-A0A1Y2U4S3-F1
#
_entry.id   AF-A0A1Y2U4S3-F1
#
_cell.length_a   1.000
_cell.length_b   1.000
_cell.length_c   1.000
_cell.angle_alpha   90.00
_cell.angle_beta   90.00
_cell.angle_gamma   90.00
#
_symmetry.space_group_name_H-M   'P 1'
#
loop_
_entity.id
_entity.type
_entity.pdbx_description
1 polymer ?
#
loop_
_entity_poly.entity_id
_entity_poly.type
_entity_poly.pdbx_seq_one_letter_code
_entity_poly.pdbx_strand_id
1 'polypeptide(L)'
;MGKFGSRSIAFRPQLNNVSEKHRAITKYWTGPFRFFDLPPELRDHILKLLLFDSCASGRYPARLFLICRRIYAEAASIFYDEVFLENMGLSGTPDRFLTTSLTRVAPRQYVRNLRMRFEIKDQIHLVGELYSTALNEMAEEGNLQHLRLEIENCFPSCEFWGYEDDLSAYDDILVPGGKGKGTVISGPLFIMRAPFQSFLKFLDESKIPKITLLVDARDHSEFWCPFHRVHSKGRKCDGQWKVLLPLIF
;
A
#
# COMPACT_ATOMS: atom_id res chain seq x y z
N MET A 1 -28.25 -40.80 7.77
CA MET A 1 -28.26 -39.70 8.75
C MET A 1 -27.36 -40.08 9.93
N GLY A 2 -26.10 -39.67 9.89
CA GLY A 2 -25.11 -40.02 10.93
C GLY A 2 -25.18 -39.07 12.11
N LYS A 3 -25.38 -39.59 13.31
CA LYS A 3 -25.26 -38.84 14.57
C LYS A 3 -23.78 -38.54 14.80
N PHE A 4 -23.38 -37.28 14.61
CA PHE A 4 -22.06 -36.81 15.02
C PHE A 4 -21.99 -36.80 16.55
N GLY A 5 -21.04 -37.59 17.08
CA GLY A 5 -20.74 -37.65 18.50
C GLY A 5 -20.28 -36.29 19.02
N SER A 6 -20.90 -35.87 20.13
CA SER A 6 -20.42 -34.80 20.99
C SER A 6 -19.00 -35.12 21.45
N ARG A 7 -18.01 -34.34 20.99
CA ARG A 7 -16.66 -34.33 21.58
C ARG A 7 -16.55 -33.09 22.46
N SER A 8 -16.83 -33.24 23.75
CA SER A 8 -16.48 -32.27 24.77
C SER A 8 -15.13 -32.66 25.39
N ILE A 9 -14.18 -31.72 25.42
CA ILE A 9 -12.99 -31.84 26.26
C ILE A 9 -13.38 -31.21 27.61
N ALA A 10 -13.65 -32.05 28.61
CA ALA A 10 -13.83 -31.59 29.97
C ALA A 10 -12.46 -31.48 30.65
N PHE A 11 -12.06 -30.26 31.01
CA PHE A 11 -10.91 -30.04 31.88
C PHE A 11 -11.35 -30.31 33.33
N ARG A 12 -10.71 -31.26 34.01
CA ARG A 12 -10.95 -31.56 35.43
C ARG A 12 -9.74 -31.08 36.23
N PRO A 13 -9.81 -29.93 36.93
CA PRO A 13 -8.75 -29.58 37.87
C PRO A 13 -8.81 -30.57 39.03
N GLN A 14 -7.69 -31.22 39.34
CA GLN A 14 -7.53 -31.91 40.63
C GLN A 14 -7.62 -30.86 41.74
N LEU A 15 -8.73 -30.89 42.48
CA LEU A 15 -8.91 -30.08 43.68
C LEU A 15 -8.40 -30.87 44.88
N ASN A 16 -7.08 -30.95 45.03
CA ASN A 16 -6.46 -31.35 46.28
C ASN A 16 -5.66 -30.16 46.82
N ASN A 17 -6.19 -29.58 47.90
CA ASN A 17 -5.58 -28.59 48.79
C ASN A 17 -5.33 -27.18 48.21
N VAL A 18 -6.42 -26.45 47.95
CA VAL A 18 -6.36 -25.00 47.81
C VAL A 18 -6.26 -24.36 49.20
N SER A 19 -5.03 -23.95 49.54
CA SER A 19 -4.69 -23.07 50.66
C SER A 19 -5.65 -21.87 50.75
N GLU A 20 -6.08 -21.55 51.98
CA GLU A 20 -6.94 -20.41 52.36
C GLU A 20 -6.50 -19.05 51.78
N LYS A 21 -5.27 -18.92 51.28
CA LYS A 21 -4.79 -17.73 50.56
C LYS A 21 -5.57 -17.38 49.29
N HIS A 22 -6.24 -18.34 48.63
CA HIS A 22 -7.01 -18.05 47.41
C HIS A 22 -8.41 -17.46 47.68
N ARG A 23 -8.93 -17.54 48.91
CA ARG A 23 -10.22 -16.95 49.29
C ARG A 23 -10.22 -15.42 49.32
N ALA A 24 -9.05 -14.79 49.45
CA ALA A 24 -8.95 -13.33 49.48
C ALA A 24 -9.05 -12.68 48.09
N ILE A 25 -8.63 -13.39 47.03
CA ILE A 25 -8.58 -12.86 45.66
C ILE A 25 -9.99 -12.75 45.05
N THR A 26 -10.93 -13.60 45.45
CA THR A 26 -12.31 -13.59 44.95
C THR A 26 -13.15 -12.41 45.43
N LYS A 27 -12.74 -11.70 46.49
CA LYS A 27 -13.48 -10.54 47.03
C LYS A 27 -13.50 -9.34 46.06
N TYR A 28 -12.53 -9.27 45.15
CA TYR A 28 -12.41 -8.21 44.14
C TYR A 28 -12.70 -8.70 42.72
N TRP A 29 -13.05 -9.98 42.56
CA TRP A 29 -13.26 -10.60 41.26
C TRP A 29 -14.74 -10.58 40.91
N THR A 30 -15.18 -9.54 40.18
CA THR A 30 -16.59 -9.33 39.79
C THR A 30 -17.01 -10.12 38.55
N GLY A 31 -16.21 -11.09 38.11
CA GLY A 31 -16.43 -11.88 36.91
C GLY A 31 -15.28 -11.78 35.91
N PRO A 32 -15.40 -12.42 34.74
CA PRO A 32 -14.37 -12.36 33.71
C PRO A 32 -14.24 -10.94 33.16
N PHE A 33 -13.00 -10.46 33.08
CA PHE A 33 -12.68 -9.20 32.42
C PHE A 33 -13.06 -9.25 30.93
N ARG A 34 -13.85 -8.27 30.47
CA ARG A 34 -14.22 -8.16 29.06
C ARG A 34 -13.28 -7.19 28.36
N PHE A 35 -12.56 -7.67 27.36
CA PHE A 35 -11.62 -6.84 26.60
C PHE A 35 -12.25 -5.58 26.00
N PHE A 36 -13.52 -5.64 25.58
CA PHE A 36 -14.23 -4.49 25.00
C PHE A 36 -14.72 -3.45 26.00
N ASP A 37 -14.62 -3.73 27.30
CA ASP A 37 -14.91 -2.73 28.34
C ASP A 37 -13.72 -1.75 28.50
N LEU A 38 -12.54 -2.07 27.94
CA LEU A 38 -11.43 -1.13 27.84
C LEU A 38 -11.74 0.00 26.86
N PRO A 39 -11.26 1.24 27.12
CA PRO A 39 -11.20 2.31 26.14
C PRO A 39 -10.50 1.88 24.83
N PRO A 40 -10.93 2.37 23.66
CA PRO A 40 -10.31 2.04 22.37
C PRO A 40 -8.80 2.24 22.35
N GLU A 41 -8.30 3.28 23.01
CA GLU A 41 -6.89 3.64 23.08
C GLU A 41 -6.07 2.56 23.80
N LEU A 42 -6.62 1.98 24.87
CA LEU A 42 -5.97 0.88 25.59
C LEU A 42 -6.03 -0.42 24.79
N ARG A 43 -7.13 -0.68 24.05
CA ARG A 43 -7.21 -1.85 23.15
C ARG A 43 -6.19 -1.74 22.02
N ASP A 44 -6.05 -0.57 21.41
CA ASP A 44 -5.05 -0.28 20.37
C ASP A 44 -3.62 -0.56 20.86
N HIS A 45 -3.25 -0.06 22.06
CA HIS A 45 -1.93 -0.34 22.64
C HIS A 45 -1.69 -1.83 22.87
N ILE A 46 -2.68 -2.55 23.43
CA ILE A 46 -2.57 -3.99 23.64
C ILE A 46 -2.40 -4.73 22.30
N LEU A 47 -3.20 -4.37 21.29
CA LEU A 47 -3.12 -4.98 19.97
C LEU A 47 -1.78 -4.69 19.28
N LYS A 48 -1.24 -3.46 19.38
CA LYS A 48 0.10 -3.11 18.89
C LYS A 48 1.17 -3.98 19.53
N LEU A 49 1.15 -4.14 20.85
CA LEU A 49 2.08 -5.04 21.55
C LEU A 49 1.95 -6.47 21.05
N LEU A 50 0.72 -6.99 20.93
CA LEU A 50 0.50 -8.36 20.45
C LEU A 50 0.92 -8.56 18.99
N LEU A 51 0.81 -7.55 18.14
CA LEU A 51 1.17 -7.65 16.72
C LEU A 51 2.67 -7.48 16.47
N PHE A 52 3.33 -6.54 17.17
CA PHE A 52 4.74 -6.20 16.94
C PHE A 52 5.72 -7.00 17.81
N ASP A 53 5.35 -7.39 19.03
CA ASP A 53 6.22 -8.16 19.95
C ASP A 53 6.24 -9.67 19.61
N SER A 54 5.40 -10.09 18.66
CA SER A 54 5.25 -11.47 18.15
C SER A 54 6.41 -11.97 17.25
N CYS A 55 7.52 -11.24 17.16
CA CYS A 55 8.65 -11.47 16.24
C CYS A 55 9.28 -12.88 16.28
N ALA A 56 8.94 -13.76 17.23
CA ALA A 56 9.54 -15.08 17.31
C ALA A 56 8.74 -16.23 16.65
N SER A 57 7.48 -16.06 16.19
CA SER A 57 6.75 -17.24 15.68
C SER A 57 5.65 -17.07 14.61
N GLY A 58 5.29 -15.85 14.18
CA GLY A 58 4.32 -15.63 13.08
C GLY A 58 2.89 -16.19 13.26
N ARG A 59 2.64 -16.97 14.33
CA ARG A 59 1.38 -17.70 14.57
C ARG A 59 0.33 -16.90 15.33
N TYR A 60 0.69 -15.75 15.90
CA TYR A 60 -0.18 -14.95 16.76
C TYR A 60 -1.10 -13.96 16.02
N PRO A 61 -0.66 -13.24 14.95
CA PRO A 61 -1.54 -12.32 14.21
C PRO A 61 -2.75 -13.03 13.59
N ALA A 62 -2.54 -14.22 12.99
CA ALA A 62 -3.61 -15.01 12.39
C ALA A 62 -4.68 -15.43 13.41
N ARG A 63 -4.30 -15.72 14.67
CA ARG A 63 -5.25 -16.07 15.72
C ARG A 63 -6.09 -14.88 16.14
N LEU A 64 -5.51 -13.69 16.22
CA LEU A 64 -6.23 -12.45 16.54
C LEU A 64 -7.30 -12.15 15.50
N PHE A 65 -6.96 -12.29 14.21
CA PHE A 65 -7.90 -12.07 13.10
C PHE A 65 -9.09 -13.02 13.09
N LEU A 66 -8.99 -14.18 13.73
CA LEU A 66 -10.06 -15.18 13.81
C LEU A 66 -10.97 -15.04 15.04
N ILE A 67 -10.71 -14.10 15.96
CA ILE A 67 -11.49 -13.96 17.21
C ILE A 67 -12.92 -13.47 16.91
N CYS A 68 -13.04 -12.27 16.36
CA CYS A 68 -14.32 -11.70 15.95
C CYS A 68 -14.08 -10.52 15.00
N ARG A 69 -15.14 -10.06 14.32
CA ARG A 69 -15.06 -8.94 13.36
C ARG A 69 -14.51 -7.64 13.95
N ARG A 70 -14.82 -7.35 15.21
CA ARG A 70 -14.35 -6.12 15.87
C ARG A 70 -12.86 -6.18 16.17
N ILE A 71 -12.35 -7.32 16.69
CA ILE A 71 -10.91 -7.51 16.86
C ILE A 71 -10.20 -7.51 15.51
N TYR A 72 -10.78 -8.16 14.51
CA TYR A 72 -10.24 -8.14 13.15
C TYR A 72 -10.04 -6.70 12.67
N ALA A 73 -11.08 -5.86 12.72
CA ALA A 73 -10.99 -4.48 12.26
C ALA A 73 -9.96 -3.65 13.04
N GLU A 74 -9.97 -3.71 14.38
CA GLU A 74 -9.02 -2.97 15.23
C GLU A 74 -7.57 -3.46 15.03
N ALA A 75 -7.35 -4.76 14.83
CA ALA A 75 -6.02 -5.31 14.59
C ALA A 75 -5.54 -5.09 13.14
N ALA A 76 -6.44 -5.18 12.16
CA ALA A 76 -6.12 -5.01 10.75
C ALA A 76 -5.67 -3.58 10.45
N SER A 77 -6.29 -2.56 11.07
CA SER A 77 -5.84 -1.17 10.95
C SER A 77 -4.43 -0.92 11.49
N ILE A 78 -3.95 -1.78 12.38
CA ILE A 78 -2.58 -1.69 12.92
C ILE A 78 -1.63 -2.51 12.04
N PHE A 79 -2.00 -3.75 11.74
CA PHE A 79 -1.14 -4.69 11.04
C PHE A 79 -0.92 -4.32 9.56
N TYR A 80 -1.95 -3.79 8.90
CA TYR A 80 -1.88 -3.37 7.50
C TYR A 80 -1.66 -1.87 7.34
N ASP A 81 -1.26 -1.15 8.40
CA ASP A 81 -1.02 0.30 8.31
C ASP A 81 -0.04 0.65 7.18
N GLU A 82 1.02 -0.14 7.02
CA GLU A 82 1.94 -0.09 5.89
C GLU A 82 2.03 -1.45 5.20
N VAL A 83 1.80 -1.47 3.88
CA VAL A 83 1.94 -2.65 3.03
C VAL A 83 3.00 -2.39 1.97
N PHE A 84 3.92 -3.34 1.81
CA PHE A 84 4.94 -3.33 0.77
C PHE A 84 4.62 -4.41 -0.27
N LEU A 85 4.46 -4.00 -1.53
CA LEU A 85 4.36 -4.89 -2.68
C LEU A 85 5.69 -4.89 -3.43
N GLU A 86 6.34 -6.04 -3.45
CA GLU A 86 7.58 -6.30 -4.18
C GLU A 86 7.22 -6.89 -5.53
N ASN A 87 7.05 -6.04 -6.54
CA ASN A 87 6.65 -6.43 -7.89
C ASN A 87 7.85 -6.60 -8.83
N MET A 88 9.06 -6.51 -8.30
CA MET A 88 10.28 -6.80 -9.06
C MET A 88 10.25 -8.24 -9.56
N GLY A 89 10.49 -8.42 -10.87
CA GLY A 89 10.49 -9.75 -11.50
C GLY A 89 9.10 -10.34 -11.78
N LEU A 90 8.01 -9.59 -11.65
CA LEU A 90 6.68 -10.06 -12.05
C LEU A 90 6.46 -10.06 -13.58
N SER A 91 7.34 -9.46 -14.39
CA SER A 91 7.31 -9.50 -15.86
C SER A 91 5.92 -9.28 -16.48
N GLY A 92 5.26 -8.20 -16.10
CA GLY A 92 3.90 -7.87 -16.56
C GLY A 92 2.77 -8.67 -15.92
N THR A 93 3.08 -9.57 -14.97
CA THR A 93 2.05 -10.25 -14.17
C THR A 93 1.49 -9.29 -13.13
N PRO A 94 0.15 -9.17 -13.02
CA PRO A 94 -0.48 -8.35 -11.99
C PRO A 94 -0.31 -8.89 -10.58
N ASP A 95 -0.10 -7.99 -9.61
CA ASP A 95 -0.14 -8.34 -8.20
C ASP A 95 -1.57 -8.73 -7.79
N ARG A 96 -1.71 -9.91 -7.17
CA ARG A 96 -2.98 -10.45 -6.70
C ARG A 96 -3.62 -9.57 -5.63
N PHE A 97 -2.83 -8.89 -4.81
CA PHE A 97 -3.29 -7.95 -3.81
C PHE A 97 -4.17 -6.88 -4.44
N LEU A 98 -3.78 -6.34 -5.58
CA LEU A 98 -4.50 -5.26 -6.27
C LEU A 98 -5.55 -5.76 -7.27
N THR A 99 -5.46 -7.00 -7.73
CA THR A 99 -6.39 -7.55 -8.74
C THR A 99 -7.51 -8.42 -8.17
N THR A 100 -7.40 -8.88 -6.93
CA THR A 100 -8.48 -9.63 -6.28
C THR A 100 -9.69 -8.72 -6.08
N SER A 101 -10.90 -9.26 -5.91
CA SER A 101 -12.09 -8.45 -5.56
C SER A 101 -12.00 -7.89 -4.13
N LEU A 102 -12.54 -6.69 -3.92
CA LEU A 102 -12.66 -6.12 -2.59
C LEU A 102 -13.77 -6.83 -1.82
N THR A 103 -13.43 -7.38 -0.66
CA THR A 103 -14.40 -8.01 0.26
C THR A 103 -14.38 -7.26 1.58
N ARG A 104 -15.40 -7.42 2.42
CA ARG A 104 -15.50 -6.76 3.74
C ARG A 104 -14.39 -7.11 4.74
N VAL A 105 -13.61 -8.14 4.43
CA VAL A 105 -12.45 -8.58 5.22
C VAL A 105 -11.17 -8.51 4.39
N ALA A 106 -11.19 -7.86 3.22
CA ALA A 106 -9.99 -7.71 2.42
C ALA A 106 -8.98 -6.82 3.16
N PRO A 107 -7.71 -7.22 3.27
CA PRO A 107 -6.66 -6.41 3.88
C PRO A 107 -6.58 -4.99 3.32
N ARG A 108 -6.84 -4.83 2.01
CA ARG A 108 -6.88 -3.54 1.31
C ARG A 108 -7.75 -2.48 1.95
N GLN A 109 -8.81 -2.87 2.67
CA GLN A 109 -9.67 -1.92 3.37
C GLN A 109 -9.00 -1.28 4.60
N TYR A 110 -7.82 -1.74 5.02
CA TYR A 110 -7.14 -1.24 6.21
C TYR A 110 -5.79 -0.60 5.89
N VAL A 111 -5.38 -0.59 4.62
CA VAL A 111 -4.08 -0.05 4.20
C VAL A 111 -4.11 1.45 4.20
N ARG A 112 -3.24 2.08 4.99
CA ARG A 112 -3.04 3.53 5.01
C ARG A 112 -1.87 3.99 4.16
N ASN A 113 -0.80 3.20 4.15
CA ASN A 113 0.42 3.48 3.42
C ASN A 113 0.73 2.28 2.53
N LEU A 114 0.65 2.45 1.21
CA LEU A 114 1.00 1.42 0.25
C LEU A 114 2.32 1.82 -0.42
N ARG A 115 3.32 0.93 -0.34
CA ARG A 115 4.58 1.05 -1.05
C ARG A 115 4.64 -0.05 -2.11
N MET A 116 4.87 0.32 -3.36
CA MET A 116 5.03 -0.62 -4.47
C MET A 116 6.38 -0.39 -5.11
N ARG A 117 7.19 -1.43 -5.21
CA ARG A 117 8.47 -1.41 -5.92
C ARG A 117 8.36 -2.23 -7.19
N PHE A 118 8.74 -1.65 -8.33
CA PHE A 118 8.58 -2.30 -9.62
C PHE A 118 9.55 -1.78 -10.68
N GLU A 119 9.79 -2.63 -11.68
CA GLU A 119 10.42 -2.21 -12.92
C GLU A 119 9.39 -1.52 -13.81
N ILE A 120 9.66 -0.28 -14.19
CA ILE A 120 8.71 0.54 -14.94
C ILE A 120 8.34 -0.11 -16.28
N LYS A 121 9.27 -0.77 -16.97
CA LYS A 121 9.04 -1.50 -18.22
C LYS A 121 7.94 -2.56 -18.08
N ASP A 122 8.00 -3.29 -16.99
CA ASP A 122 7.15 -4.46 -16.78
C ASP A 122 5.77 -4.08 -16.23
N GLN A 123 5.67 -3.02 -15.43
CA GLN A 123 4.50 -2.78 -14.59
C GLN A 123 3.76 -1.47 -14.88
N ILE A 124 4.32 -0.53 -15.67
CA ILE A 124 3.71 0.79 -15.89
C ILE A 124 2.29 0.72 -16.47
N HIS A 125 2.04 -0.22 -17.39
CA HIS A 125 0.72 -0.40 -18.01
C HIS A 125 -0.32 -0.84 -16.97
N LEU A 126 0.08 -1.70 -16.03
CA LEU A 126 -0.79 -2.18 -14.97
C LEU A 126 -1.20 -1.08 -14.00
N VAL A 127 -0.33 -0.10 -13.72
CA VAL A 127 -0.66 1.00 -12.79
C VAL A 127 -1.86 1.81 -13.30
N GLY A 128 -1.79 2.25 -14.56
CA GLY A 128 -2.87 3.05 -15.16
C GLY A 128 -4.11 2.23 -15.48
N GLU A 129 -3.93 1.02 -16.01
CA GLU A 129 -5.03 0.26 -16.62
C GLU A 129 -5.74 -0.68 -15.65
N LEU A 130 -5.02 -1.25 -14.67
CA LEU A 130 -5.55 -2.33 -13.83
C LEU A 130 -5.58 -1.99 -12.34
N TYR A 131 -4.51 -1.39 -11.81
CA TYR A 131 -4.41 -1.06 -10.39
C TYR A 131 -5.18 0.22 -10.06
N SER A 132 -5.37 1.12 -11.02
CA SER A 132 -6.02 2.42 -10.81
C SER A 132 -7.39 2.30 -10.14
N THR A 133 -8.22 1.35 -10.55
CA THR A 133 -9.53 1.09 -9.92
C THR A 133 -9.37 0.71 -8.46
N ALA A 134 -8.56 -0.30 -8.14
CA ALA A 134 -8.38 -0.77 -6.77
C ALA A 134 -7.75 0.30 -5.87
N LEU A 135 -6.77 1.05 -6.37
CA LEU A 135 -6.09 2.11 -5.61
C LEU A 135 -7.05 3.28 -5.30
N ASN A 136 -7.91 3.65 -6.25
CA ASN A 136 -8.93 4.67 -6.03
C ASN A 136 -10.03 4.17 -5.08
N GLU A 137 -10.49 2.92 -5.18
CA GLU A 137 -11.43 2.33 -4.21
C GLU A 137 -10.87 2.37 -2.78
N MET A 138 -9.59 2.02 -2.61
CA MET A 138 -8.93 2.08 -1.30
C MET A 138 -8.85 3.51 -0.73
N ALA A 139 -8.71 4.52 -1.59
CA ALA A 139 -8.70 5.92 -1.19
C ALA A 139 -10.12 6.44 -0.87
N GLU A 140 -11.12 6.08 -1.68
CA GLU A 140 -12.52 6.48 -1.53
C GLU A 140 -13.18 5.86 -0.29
N GLU A 141 -12.88 4.60 0.03
CA GLU A 141 -13.29 3.97 1.29
C GLU A 141 -12.52 4.56 2.51
N GLY A 142 -11.62 5.51 2.29
CA GLY A 142 -11.07 6.42 3.29
C GLY A 142 -9.78 5.95 3.95
N ASN A 143 -9.21 4.82 3.50
CA ASN A 143 -8.09 4.21 4.22
C ASN A 143 -6.75 4.57 3.59
N LEU A 144 -6.60 4.50 2.27
CA LEU A 144 -5.32 4.81 1.63
C LEU A 144 -5.02 6.31 1.68
N GLN A 145 -3.97 6.68 2.43
CA GLN A 145 -3.52 8.05 2.61
C GLN A 145 -2.25 8.36 1.83
N HIS A 146 -1.36 7.37 1.70
CA HIS A 146 -0.08 7.54 1.01
C HIS A 146 0.19 6.36 0.08
N LEU A 147 0.31 6.64 -1.21
CA LEU A 147 0.87 5.73 -2.20
C LEU A 147 2.32 6.09 -2.50
N ARG A 148 3.23 5.14 -2.35
CA ARG A 148 4.63 5.27 -2.71
C ARG A 148 4.94 4.32 -3.87
N LEU A 149 5.35 4.88 -4.99
CA LEU A 149 5.76 4.18 -6.19
C LEU A 149 7.28 4.26 -6.27
N GLU A 150 7.95 3.12 -6.20
CA GLU A 150 9.41 3.03 -6.28
C GLU A 150 9.76 2.36 -7.60
N ILE A 151 10.23 3.18 -8.52
CA ILE A 151 10.65 2.75 -9.84
C ILE A 151 12.12 2.41 -9.76
N GLU A 152 12.42 1.15 -10.09
CA GLU A 152 13.77 0.64 -10.21
C GLU A 152 14.20 0.55 -11.67
N ASN A 153 15.52 0.49 -11.86
CA ASN A 153 16.25 0.43 -13.14
C ASN A 153 16.27 1.73 -13.94
N CYS A 154 17.36 1.89 -14.70
CA CYS A 154 17.68 3.09 -15.48
C CYS A 154 16.55 3.43 -16.45
N PHE A 155 15.87 4.53 -16.17
CA PHE A 155 14.80 5.09 -16.98
C PHE A 155 15.10 6.54 -17.38
N PRO A 156 14.97 6.87 -18.67
CA PRO A 156 14.63 6.00 -19.79
C PRO A 156 15.81 5.12 -20.25
N SER A 157 15.55 3.88 -20.67
CA SER A 157 16.56 3.02 -21.32
C SER A 157 16.02 2.44 -22.62
N CYS A 158 16.92 2.25 -23.61
CA CYS A 158 16.63 1.62 -24.90
C CYS A 158 15.87 0.29 -24.79
N GLU A 159 16.14 -0.48 -23.74
CA GLU A 159 15.50 -1.76 -23.43
C GLU A 159 14.05 -1.66 -22.96
N PHE A 160 13.63 -0.48 -22.47
CA PHE A 160 12.27 -0.24 -22.00
C PHE A 160 11.24 -0.47 -23.10
N TRP A 161 11.56 -0.08 -24.33
CA TRP A 161 10.61 -0.08 -25.45
C TRP A 161 10.79 -1.23 -26.45
N GLY A 162 11.70 -2.17 -26.15
CA GLY A 162 12.09 -3.21 -27.09
C GLY A 162 12.92 -2.61 -28.23
N TYR A 163 14.04 -3.25 -28.56
CA TYR A 163 14.95 -2.79 -29.60
C TYR A 163 14.37 -2.80 -31.03
N GLU A 164 13.08 -3.08 -31.23
CA GLU A 164 12.62 -3.59 -32.52
C GLU A 164 11.85 -2.64 -33.45
N ASP A 165 11.36 -1.44 -33.08
CA ASP A 165 10.63 -0.69 -34.13
C ASP A 165 10.64 0.85 -34.14
N ASP A 166 11.26 1.59 -33.21
CA ASP A 166 11.23 3.05 -33.35
C ASP A 166 12.34 3.80 -32.58
N LEU A 167 13.51 3.98 -33.20
CA LEU A 167 14.53 4.92 -32.70
C LEU A 167 13.96 6.33 -32.50
N SER A 168 12.88 6.68 -33.21
CA SER A 168 12.17 7.95 -33.04
C SER A 168 11.46 8.11 -31.69
N ALA A 169 11.28 7.03 -30.92
CA ALA A 169 10.70 7.12 -29.57
C ALA A 169 11.58 7.92 -28.58
N TYR A 170 12.87 8.08 -28.91
CA TYR A 170 13.83 8.92 -28.20
C TYR A 170 14.01 10.29 -28.84
N ASP A 171 13.32 10.59 -29.94
CA ASP A 171 13.36 11.93 -30.50
C ASP A 171 12.76 12.89 -29.48
N ASP A 172 13.52 13.95 -29.20
CA ASP A 172 13.10 15.00 -28.29
C ASP A 172 11.94 15.77 -28.92
N ILE A 173 10.79 15.67 -28.27
CA ILE A 173 9.63 16.48 -28.57
C ILE A 173 9.50 17.62 -27.57
N LEU A 174 8.92 18.71 -28.06
CA LEU A 174 8.59 19.88 -27.28
C LEU A 174 7.17 19.73 -26.70
N VAL A 175 7.08 19.48 -25.41
CA VAL A 175 5.82 19.29 -24.69
C VAL A 175 5.44 20.56 -23.92
N PRO A 176 4.17 21.01 -23.91
CA PRO A 176 3.79 22.20 -23.17
C PRO A 176 3.99 22.01 -21.65
N GLY A 177 4.81 22.87 -21.06
CA GLY A 177 5.08 22.92 -19.62
C GLY A 177 4.11 23.85 -18.90
N GLY A 178 2.89 23.40 -18.60
CA GLY A 178 2.00 24.04 -17.62
C GLY A 178 1.59 25.50 -17.81
N LYS A 179 0.86 26.03 -16.81
CA LYS A 179 0.09 27.31 -16.81
C LYS A 179 0.91 28.62 -16.95
N GLY A 180 2.14 28.57 -17.45
CA GLY A 180 2.85 29.74 -17.97
C GLY A 180 2.81 29.71 -19.50
N LYS A 181 2.27 30.74 -20.15
CA LYS A 181 2.30 30.84 -21.62
C LYS A 181 3.74 30.65 -22.10
N GLY A 182 4.02 29.55 -22.80
CA GLY A 182 5.27 29.32 -23.53
C GLY A 182 6.35 28.50 -22.82
N THR A 183 6.12 27.92 -21.63
CA THR A 183 7.08 26.94 -21.10
C THR A 183 6.96 25.67 -21.94
N VAL A 184 8.08 25.16 -22.42
CA VAL A 184 8.16 23.93 -23.21
C VAL A 184 9.20 23.03 -22.54
N ILE A 185 8.84 21.78 -22.31
CA ILE A 185 9.71 20.75 -21.77
C ILE A 185 10.16 19.90 -22.96
N SER A 186 11.48 19.78 -23.15
CA SER A 186 12.03 18.77 -24.05
C SER A 186 11.96 17.43 -23.36
N GLY A 187 11.44 16.43 -24.05
CA GLY A 187 11.43 15.07 -23.55
C GLY A 187 11.20 14.07 -24.67
N PRO A 188 11.48 12.79 -24.42
CA PRO A 188 11.36 11.75 -25.43
C PRO A 188 9.90 11.56 -25.88
N LEU A 189 9.71 11.30 -27.17
CA LEU A 189 8.40 11.08 -27.81
C LEU A 189 7.53 10.05 -27.08
N PHE A 190 8.13 9.03 -26.45
CA PHE A 190 7.36 8.01 -25.72
C PHE A 190 6.48 8.58 -24.62
N ILE A 191 6.79 9.77 -24.08
CA ILE A 191 5.96 10.39 -23.04
C ILE A 191 4.53 10.54 -23.54
N MET A 192 4.32 10.77 -24.84
CA MET A 192 3.00 10.94 -25.46
C MET A 192 2.32 9.62 -25.84
N ARG A 193 2.98 8.47 -25.62
CA ARG A 193 2.47 7.14 -26.00
C ARG A 193 1.91 6.41 -24.77
N ALA A 194 0.96 5.51 -25.01
CA ALA A 194 0.63 4.48 -24.02
C ALA A 194 1.81 3.51 -23.87
N PRO A 195 2.01 2.88 -22.69
CA PRO A 195 1.27 3.03 -21.45
C PRO A 195 1.64 4.26 -20.59
N PHE A 196 2.66 5.04 -20.99
CA PHE A 196 3.17 6.14 -20.16
C PHE A 196 2.11 7.22 -19.90
N GLN A 197 1.30 7.58 -20.91
CA GLN A 197 0.17 8.50 -20.73
C GLN A 197 -0.88 7.98 -19.75
N SER A 198 -1.19 6.68 -19.75
CA SER A 198 -2.12 6.08 -18.79
C SER A 198 -1.61 6.21 -17.35
N PHE A 199 -0.30 6.04 -17.15
CA PHE A 199 0.35 6.24 -15.86
C PHE A 199 0.29 7.70 -15.41
N LEU A 200 0.65 8.65 -16.28
CA LEU A 200 0.57 10.09 -15.96
C LEU A 200 -0.84 10.53 -15.64
N LYS A 201 -1.84 10.04 -16.40
CA LYS A 201 -3.26 10.31 -16.15
C LYS A 201 -3.69 9.79 -14.78
N PHE A 202 -3.27 8.58 -14.41
CA PHE A 202 -3.51 8.06 -13.05
C PHE A 202 -2.92 8.98 -11.98
N LEU A 203 -1.69 9.47 -12.15
CA LEU A 203 -1.05 10.37 -11.18
C LEU A 203 -1.78 11.70 -11.02
N ASP A 204 -2.39 12.22 -12.09
CA ASP A 204 -3.14 13.49 -12.07
C ASP A 204 -4.57 13.34 -11.51
N GLU A 205 -5.27 12.28 -11.92
CA GLU A 205 -6.69 12.10 -11.63
C GLU A 205 -6.97 11.30 -10.35
N SER A 206 -5.96 10.66 -9.76
CA SER A 206 -6.15 9.84 -8.57
C SER A 206 -6.63 10.67 -7.37
N LYS A 207 -7.55 10.07 -6.60
CA LYS A 207 -8.09 10.67 -5.36
C LYS A 207 -7.23 10.38 -4.13
N ILE A 208 -6.06 9.77 -4.31
CA ILE A 208 -5.16 9.42 -3.21
C ILE A 208 -4.56 10.70 -2.61
N PRO A 209 -4.66 10.94 -1.30
CA PRO A 209 -4.23 12.20 -0.68
C PRO A 209 -2.76 12.56 -0.92
N LYS A 210 -1.88 11.55 -0.99
CA LYS A 210 -0.46 11.73 -1.28
C LYS A 210 0.05 10.60 -2.15
N ILE A 211 0.64 10.97 -3.29
CA ILE A 211 1.44 10.06 -4.12
C ILE A 211 2.90 10.52 -4.07
N THR A 212 3.82 9.58 -3.89
CA THR A 212 5.27 9.84 -3.94
C THR A 212 5.90 8.89 -4.92
N LEU A 213 6.59 9.45 -5.90
CA LEU A 213 7.40 8.73 -6.87
C LEU A 213 8.85 8.76 -6.40
N LEU A 214 9.46 7.60 -6.19
CA LEU A 214 10.88 7.44 -5.93
C LEU A 214 11.51 6.81 -7.16
N VAL A 215 12.61 7.37 -7.58
CA VAL A 215 13.37 7.01 -8.78
C VAL A 215 14.85 7.11 -8.43
N ASP A 216 15.72 6.47 -9.22
CA ASP A 216 17.17 6.64 -9.06
C ASP A 216 17.58 8.11 -9.23
N ALA A 217 18.67 8.50 -8.55
CA ALA A 217 19.15 9.88 -8.59
C ALA A 217 19.59 10.32 -10.00
N ARG A 218 20.13 9.41 -10.81
CA ARG A 218 20.50 9.68 -12.20
C ARG A 218 19.24 9.89 -13.04
N ASP A 219 18.32 8.95 -13.02
CA ASP A 219 17.04 9.02 -13.73
C ASP A 219 16.26 10.27 -13.34
N HIS A 220 16.31 10.63 -12.06
CA HIS A 220 15.77 11.87 -11.57
C HIS A 220 16.38 13.08 -12.30
N SER A 221 17.71 13.20 -12.28
CA SER A 221 18.40 14.35 -12.86
C SER A 221 18.28 14.44 -14.38
N GLU A 222 18.27 13.30 -15.06
CA GLU A 222 18.30 13.21 -16.52
C GLU A 222 16.90 13.30 -17.13
N PHE A 223 15.88 12.75 -16.45
CA PHE A 223 14.54 12.64 -17.00
C PHE A 223 13.47 13.28 -16.13
N TRP A 224 13.39 12.99 -14.83
CA TRP A 224 12.23 13.42 -14.03
C TRP A 224 12.29 14.89 -13.56
N CYS A 225 13.48 15.48 -13.49
CA CYS A 225 13.72 16.82 -12.95
C CYS A 225 12.90 17.92 -13.65
N PRO A 226 12.76 17.93 -14.99
CA PRO A 226 11.93 18.93 -15.69
C PRO A 226 10.43 18.85 -15.37
N PHE A 227 9.93 17.71 -14.85
CA PHE A 227 8.49 17.48 -14.64
C PHE A 227 7.98 17.90 -13.26
N HIS A 228 8.85 18.30 -12.33
CA HIS A 228 8.42 18.79 -11.02
C HIS A 228 8.95 20.20 -10.73
N ARG A 229 8.35 20.87 -9.73
CA ARG A 229 8.80 22.21 -9.34
C ARG A 229 10.18 22.13 -8.67
N VAL A 230 11.06 23.04 -9.07
CA VAL A 230 12.33 23.28 -8.38
C VAL A 230 12.03 23.70 -6.94
N HIS A 231 12.72 23.10 -5.98
CA HIS A 231 12.57 23.46 -4.58
C HIS A 231 12.99 24.92 -4.38
N SER A 232 12.20 25.68 -3.61
CA SER A 232 12.43 27.09 -3.27
C SER A 232 13.80 27.42 -2.64
N LYS A 233 14.61 26.42 -2.29
CA LYS A 233 15.92 26.54 -1.65
C LYS A 233 17.04 25.83 -2.43
N GLY A 234 16.74 25.28 -3.62
CA GLY A 234 17.73 24.76 -4.58
C GLY A 234 18.59 23.57 -4.15
N ARG A 235 18.29 22.89 -3.02
CA ARG A 235 19.21 21.89 -2.43
C ARG A 235 18.68 20.45 -2.39
N LYS A 236 17.39 20.22 -2.60
CA LYS A 236 16.79 18.89 -2.70
C LYS A 236 15.58 18.94 -3.63
N CYS A 237 15.55 18.06 -4.62
CA CYS A 237 14.40 17.90 -5.51
C CYS A 237 13.27 17.08 -4.84
N ASP A 238 12.91 17.43 -3.60
CA ASP A 238 11.79 16.83 -2.85
C ASP A 238 10.45 17.44 -3.31
N GLY A 239 10.32 17.78 -4.60
CA GLY A 239 9.23 18.58 -5.13
C GLY A 239 7.91 17.81 -5.21
N GLN A 240 6.80 18.46 -4.82
CA GLN A 240 5.46 17.97 -5.17
C GLN A 240 5.29 17.99 -6.69
N TRP A 241 4.92 16.84 -7.26
CA TRP A 241 4.41 16.76 -8.62
C TRP A 241 3.19 17.65 -8.75
N LYS A 242 3.21 18.55 -9.74
CA LYS A 242 1.99 19.12 -10.30
C LYS A 242 1.99 18.68 -11.75
N VAL A 243 1.22 17.64 -12.06
CA VAL A 243 1.00 17.27 -13.45
C VAL A 243 0.42 18.50 -14.15
N LEU A 244 1.13 18.95 -15.16
CA LEU A 244 0.84 20.16 -15.92
C LEU A 244 1.09 19.88 -17.41
N LEU A 245 0.92 18.62 -17.80
CA LEU A 245 0.90 18.20 -19.19
C LEU A 245 -0.55 18.33 -19.67
N PRO A 246 -0.85 19.17 -20.66
CA PRO A 246 -2.16 19.10 -21.30
C PRO A 246 -2.28 17.73 -21.95
N LEU A 247 -3.29 16.97 -21.54
CA LEU A 247 -3.77 15.81 -22.29
C LEU A 247 -4.25 16.33 -23.63
N ILE A 248 -3.44 16.16 -24.68
CA ILE A 248 -3.86 16.39 -26.06
C ILE A 248 -4.52 15.07 -26.49
N PHE A 249 -5.85 15.07 -26.52
CA PHE A 249 -6.66 14.04 -27.18
C PHE A 249 -6.71 14.29 -28.69
#